data_AF-A0A7C5U3H0-F1
#
_entry.id   AF-A0A7C5U3H0-F1
#
_cell.length_a   1.000
_cell.length_b   1.000
_cell.length_c   1.000
_cell.angle_alpha   90.00
_cell.angle_beta   90.00
_cell.angle_gamma   90.00
#
_symmetry.space_group_name_H-M   'P 1'
#
loop_
_entity.id
_entity.type
_entity.pdbx_description
1 polymer ?
#
loop_
_entity_poly.entity_id
_entity_poly.type
_entity_poly.pdbx_seq_one_letter_code
_entity_poly.pdbx_strand_id
1 'polypeptide(L)'
;MEAAIFDLDGVIANVNERIEKALNELGKKKLNELSRGEKKKFWEIFLNPELLELDKPNMDIIDYIKKLKDRGLKIIIVTGRTQKQ
;
A
#
# COMPACT_ATOMS: atom_id res chain seq x y z
N MET A 1 0.73 -6.75 -28.08
CA MET A 1 1.53 -6.75 -26.83
C MET A 1 0.59 -6.37 -25.71
N GLU A 2 0.40 -7.27 -24.74
CA GLU A 2 -0.53 -7.06 -23.64
C GLU A 2 0.23 -6.63 -22.37
N ALA A 3 -0.44 -5.84 -21.54
CA ALA A 3 0.10 -5.38 -20.26
C ALA A 3 -0.92 -5.60 -19.15
N ALA A 4 -0.42 -5.92 -17.96
CA ALA A 4 -1.21 -6.00 -16.74
C ALA A 4 -0.73 -4.89 -15.78
N ILE A 5 -1.69 -4.16 -15.22
CA ILE A 5 -1.44 -3.02 -14.34
C ILE A 5 -1.88 -3.40 -12.92
N PHE A 6 -1.00 -3.18 -11.95
CA PHE A 6 -1.25 -3.47 -10.54
C PHE A 6 -1.04 -2.21 -9.69
N ASP A 7 -1.91 -2.03 -8.70
CA ASP A 7 -1.62 -1.12 -7.59
C ASP A 7 -0.58 -1.75 -6.64
N LEU A 8 0.04 -0.95 -5.80
CA LEU A 8 1.01 -1.39 -4.80
C LEU A 8 0.34 -1.62 -3.44
N ASP A 9 -0.25 -0.58 -2.86
CA ASP A 9 -0.76 -0.58 -1.49
C ASP A 9 -2.11 -1.32 -1.39
N GLY A 10 -2.18 -2.36 -0.55
CA GLY A 10 -3.36 -3.20 -0.43
C GLY A 10 -3.53 -4.21 -1.56
N VAL A 11 -2.65 -4.22 -2.57
CA VAL A 11 -2.65 -5.19 -3.67
C VAL A 11 -1.39 -6.06 -3.61
N ILE A 12 -0.23 -5.51 -3.97
CA ILE A 12 1.05 -6.24 -3.91
C ILE A 12 1.61 -6.24 -2.48
N ALA A 13 1.50 -5.10 -1.80
CA ALA A 13 1.89 -4.92 -0.41
C ALA A 13 0.65 -4.94 0.48
N ASN A 14 0.60 -5.84 1.45
CA ASN A 14 -0.34 -5.78 2.56
C ASN A 14 0.12 -4.71 3.55
N VAL A 15 -0.69 -3.67 3.70
CA VAL A 15 -0.36 -2.45 4.46
C VAL A 15 -1.09 -2.37 5.81
N ASN A 16 -1.76 -3.44 6.24
CA ASN A 16 -2.66 -3.42 7.39
C ASN A 16 -1.94 -2.99 8.68
N GLU A 17 -0.74 -3.52 8.95
CA GLU A 17 0.03 -3.17 10.15
C GLU A 17 0.43 -1.70 10.16
N ARG A 18 0.73 -1.14 8.97
CA ARG A 18 1.01 0.29 8.83
C ARG A 18 -0.23 1.16 9.04
N ILE A 19 -1.40 0.73 8.55
CA ILE A 19 -2.67 1.40 8.83
C ILE A 19 -2.96 1.38 10.33
N GLU A 20 -2.82 0.22 10.98
CA GLU A 20 -3.03 0.05 12.42
C GLU A 20 -2.08 0.93 13.24
N LYS A 21 -0.79 0.96 12.88
CA LYS A 21 0.19 1.84 13.52
C LYS A 21 -0.22 3.31 13.44
N ALA A 22 -0.60 3.78 12.24
CA ALA A 22 -1.02 5.17 12.04
C ALA A 22 -2.32 5.52 12.78
N LEU A 23 -3.28 4.59 12.87
CA LEU A 23 -4.52 4.79 13.64
C LEU A 23 -4.25 4.81 15.16
N ASN A 24 -3.38 3.92 15.64
CA ASN A 24 -3.00 3.83 17.05
C ASN A 24 -2.31 5.11 17.54
N GLU A 25 -1.46 5.74 16.73
CA GLU A 25 -0.85 7.04 17.04
C GLU A 25 -1.87 8.18 17.15
N LEU A 26 -3.04 8.04 16.54
CA LEU A 26 -4.16 8.97 16.65
C LEU A 26 -5.21 8.55 17.69
N GLY A 27 -4.97 7.45 18.41
CA GLY A 27 -5.92 6.89 19.37
C GLY A 27 -7.24 6.43 18.75
N LYS A 28 -7.23 6.00 17.48
CA LYS A 28 -8.41 5.52 16.74
C LYS A 28 -8.29 4.04 16.40
N LYS A 29 -9.42 3.41 16.09
CA LYS A 29 -9.46 2.01 15.63
C LYS A 29 -9.83 1.88 14.16
N LYS A 30 -10.53 2.86 13.59
CA LYS A 30 -11.00 2.82 12.21
C LYS A 30 -10.83 4.15 11.50
N LEU A 31 -10.58 4.10 10.19
CA LEU A 31 -10.43 5.28 9.34
C LEU A 31 -11.68 6.17 9.31
N ASN A 32 -12.88 5.59 9.45
CA ASN A 32 -14.14 6.34 9.46
C ASN A 32 -14.37 7.14 10.76
N GLU A 33 -13.59 6.88 11.81
CA GLU A 33 -13.61 7.66 13.07
C GLU A 33 -12.78 8.94 12.98
N LEU A 34 -11.99 9.10 11.91
CA LEU A 34 -11.11 10.25 11.73
C LEU A 34 -11.89 11.49 11.27
N SER A 35 -11.78 12.57 12.03
CA SER A 35 -12.14 13.92 11.58
C SER A 35 -11.25 14.37 10.41
N ARG A 36 -11.63 15.47 9.74
CA ARG A 36 -10.84 16.01 8.61
C ARG A 36 -9.40 16.34 8.98
N GLY A 37 -9.16 16.88 10.18
CA GLY A 37 -7.81 17.18 10.67
C GLY A 37 -7.01 15.91 10.97
N GLU A 38 -7.64 14.91 11.58
CA GLU A 38 -7.00 13.63 11.88
C GLU A 38 -6.69 12.82 10.63
N LYS A 39 -7.52 12.91 9.57
CA LYS A 39 -7.20 12.31 8.27
C LYS A 39 -5.89 12.85 7.69
N LYS A 40 -5.63 14.15 7.81
CA LYS A 40 -4.35 14.73 7.34
C LYS A 40 -3.17 14.13 8.11
N LYS A 41 -3.25 14.12 9.45
CA LYS A 41 -2.21 13.52 10.31
C LYS A 41 -2.01 12.03 10.05
N PHE A 42 -3.11 11.30 9.82
CA PHE A 42 -3.07 9.89 9.47
C PHE A 42 -2.20 9.68 8.23
N TRP A 43 -2.43 10.47 7.16
CA TRP A 43 -1.63 10.36 5.94
C TRP A 43 -0.17 10.79 6.15
N GLU A 44 0.09 11.79 6.99
CA GLU A 44 1.46 12.17 7.37
C GLU A 44 2.23 11.02 8.04
N ILE A 45 1.57 10.29 8.96
CA ILE A 45 2.16 9.12 9.63
C ILE A 45 2.26 7.93 8.68
N PHE A 46 1.17 7.58 8.01
CA PHE A 46 1.10 6.42 7.10
C PHE A 46 2.11 6.51 5.95
N LEU A 47 2.40 7.72 5.45
CA LEU A 47 3.37 7.97 4.40
C LEU A 47 4.81 8.14 4.92
N ASN A 48 5.07 7.96 6.22
CA ASN A 48 6.43 7.94 6.74
C ASN A 48 7.18 6.72 6.18
N PRO A 49 8.31 6.90 5.46
CA PRO A 49 9.11 5.80 4.92
C PRO A 49 9.58 4.78 5.95
N GLU A 50 9.78 5.19 7.20
CA GLU A 50 10.21 4.29 8.28
C GLU A 50 9.16 3.20 8.55
N LEU A 51 7.88 3.48 8.31
CA LEU A 51 6.82 2.49 8.51
C LEU A 51 6.68 1.49 7.35
N LEU A 52 7.46 1.63 6.27
CA LEU A 52 7.44 0.69 5.13
C LEU A 52 7.85 -0.73 5.53
N GLU A 53 8.62 -0.88 6.61
CA GLU A 53 9.01 -2.20 7.14
C GLU A 53 7.82 -3.03 7.64
N LEU A 54 6.69 -2.37 7.93
CA LEU A 54 5.44 -3.02 8.36
C LEU A 54 4.65 -3.60 7.17
N ASP A 55 5.03 -3.26 5.94
CA ASP A 55 4.36 -3.80 4.76
C ASP A 55 4.78 -5.25 4.53
N LYS A 56 3.80 -6.13 4.37
CA LYS A 56 4.05 -7.56 4.10
C LYS A 56 3.76 -7.90 2.63
N PRO A 57 4.57 -8.73 1.97
CA PRO A 57 4.28 -9.15 0.60
C PRO A 57 2.97 -9.94 0.54
N ASN A 58 2.10 -9.61 -0.41
CA ASN A 58 0.95 -10.43 -0.75
C ASN A 58 1.38 -11.52 -1.74
N MET A 59 1.77 -12.69 -1.21
CA MET A 59 2.37 -13.77 -2.00
C MET A 59 1.44 -14.29 -3.11
N ASP A 60 0.12 -14.33 -2.88
CA ASP A 60 -0.84 -14.77 -3.89
C ASP A 60 -0.84 -13.86 -5.12
N ILE A 61 -0.79 -12.54 -4.89
CA ILE A 61 -0.71 -11.55 -5.97
C ILE A 61 0.65 -11.58 -6.65
N ILE A 62 1.74 -11.73 -5.88
CA ILE A 62 3.10 -11.85 -6.43
C ILE A 62 3.20 -13.06 -7.35
N ASP A 63 2.68 -14.21 -6.93
CA ASP A 63 2.72 -15.43 -7.73
C ASP A 63 1.81 -15.34 -8.96
N TYR A 64 0.69 -14.62 -8.87
CA TYR A 64 -0.12 -14.29 -10.03
C TYR A 64 0.62 -13.38 -11.03
N ILE A 65 1.30 -12.34 -10.55
CA ILE A 65 2.12 -11.45 -11.37
C ILE A 65 3.23 -12.23 -12.09
N LYS A 66 3.91 -13.16 -11.38
CA LYS A 66 4.91 -14.05 -11.99
C LYS A 66 4.30 -14.87 -13.13
N LYS A 67 3.15 -15.49 -12.93
CA LYS A 67 2.45 -16.26 -13.99
C LYS A 67 2.11 -15.39 -15.21
N LEU A 68 1.68 -14.15 -15.01
CA LEU A 68 1.41 -13.23 -16.13
C LEU A 68 2.68 -12.84 -16.87
N LYS A 69 3.78 -12.60 -16.14
CA LYS A 69 5.09 -12.32 -16.72
C LYS A 69 5.60 -13.52 -17.54
N ASP A 70 5.45 -14.74 -17.02
CA ASP A 70 5.85 -15.98 -17.71
C ASP A 70 5.05 -16.19 -19.00
N ARG A 71 3.81 -15.71 -19.05
CA ARG A 71 2.96 -15.68 -20.26
C ARG A 71 3.35 -14.58 -21.25
N GLY A 72 4.36 -13.76 -20.96
CA GLY A 72 4.87 -12.72 -21.84
C GLY A 72 4.19 -11.36 -21.71
N LEU A 73 3.38 -11.13 -20.67
CA LEU A 73 2.76 -9.81 -20.44
C LEU A 73 3.78 -8.84 -19.85
N LYS A 74 3.67 -7.56 -20.25
CA LYS A 74 4.35 -6.47 -19.53
C LYS A 74 3.65 -6.20 -18.22
N ILE A 75 4.40 -6.15 -17.13
CA ILE A 75 3.87 -5.81 -15.81
C ILE A 75 4.16 -4.33 -15.53
N ILE A 76 3.12 -3.57 -15.21
CA ILE A 76 3.21 -2.16 -14.84
C ILE A 76 2.67 -2.01 -13.42
N ILE A 77 3.44 -1.36 -12.55
CA ILE A 77 3.00 -1.02 -11.19
C ILE A 77 2.71 0.48 -11.17
N VAL A 78 1.49 0.85 -10.79
CA VAL A 78 1.06 2.25 -10.62
C VAL A 78 0.70 2.43 -9.16
N THR A 79 1.23 3.45 -8.50
CA THR A 79 0.97 3.66 -7.07
C THR A 79 0.71 5.13 -6.77
N GLY A 80 -0.15 5.38 -5.79
CA GLY A 80 -0.36 6.69 -5.20
C GLY A 80 0.76 7.13 -4.25
N ARG A 81 1.74 6.27 -3.95
CA ARG A 81 2.93 6.66 -3.18
C ARG A 81 3.67 7.74 -3.93
N THR A 82 3.79 8.91 -3.32
CA THR A 82 4.63 9.98 -3.83
C THR A 82 6.09 9.62 -3.59
N GLN A 83 6.95 9.70 -4.61
CA GLN A 83 8.38 9.87 -4.36
C GLN A 83 8.55 11.21 -3.65
N LYS A 84 8.87 11.18 -2.35
CA LYS A 84 9.53 12.34 -1.76
C LYS A 84 10.88 12.44 -2.47
N GLN A 85 11.00 13.43 -3.35
CA GLN A 85 12.27 13.85 -3.94
C GLN A 85 13.16 14.45 -2.85
#